data_AF-A0A838H5A0-F1
#
_entry.id   AF-A0A838H5A0-F1
#
_cell.length_a   1.000
_cell.length_b   1.000
_cell.length_c   1.000
_cell.angle_alpha   90.00
_cell.angle_beta   90.00
_cell.angle_gamma   90.00
#
_symmetry.space_group_name_H-M   'P 1'
#
loop_
_entity.id
_entity.type
_entity.pdbx_description
1 polymer ?
#
loop_
_entity_poly.entity_id
_entity_poly.type
_entity_poly.pdbx_seq_one_letter_code
_entity_poly.pdbx_strand_id
1 'polypeptide(L)'
;MEQGCPAATGNTTSHVRLRRAAGFAVGWAAIAAVAGYLLFMADSRQTVIAGHDATVSPTRDGYATVDLGAYLPNVRYPTDHVLGVDIVVGKTSLGTYQGLLQRYALIGSHPQGEVDKVTRLLTDMLISDAVYGSVIGLAGPLAWIVVGPRRRRELLRSLTPRRIVLATSAVLVAAVVITWAPFVRGSDSTTVAKDSWEPVTSFLPETPIPDEARPLEIQGGLVTSGTQRLIDSAFNAYQTSLTFYDDLTRRAADLTGQLRQPRPDETVALLVADRHDNVGMDPVARAIGDAGGATV
;
A
#
# COMPACT_ATOMS: atom_id res chain seq x y z
N MET A 1 58.88 -44.06 -23.16
CA MET A 1 58.72 -43.36 -21.87
C MET A 1 59.32 -41.98 -22.09
N GLU A 2 58.63 -40.84 -22.05
CA GLU A 2 57.43 -40.44 -21.30
C GLU A 2 56.61 -39.46 -22.17
N GLN A 3 55.29 -39.65 -22.23
CA GLN A 3 54.37 -38.65 -22.77
C GLN A 3 53.84 -37.80 -21.60
N GLY A 4 54.23 -36.53 -21.55
CA GLY A 4 53.76 -35.57 -20.56
C GLY A 4 52.35 -35.07 -20.91
N CYS A 5 51.40 -35.31 -20.02
CA CYS A 5 50.04 -34.80 -20.07
C CYS A 5 50.01 -33.36 -19.51
N PRO A 6 49.60 -32.32 -20.27
CA PRO A 6 49.38 -31.00 -19.70
C PRO A 6 48.04 -30.95 -18.95
N ALA A 7 48.15 -30.71 -17.64
CA ALA A 7 47.05 -30.61 -16.70
C ALA A 7 46.05 -29.48 -17.04
N ALA A 8 44.77 -29.79 -16.87
CA ALA A 8 43.63 -28.90 -16.98
C ALA A 8 43.71 -27.74 -15.97
N THR A 9 44.17 -26.56 -16.41
CA THR A 9 44.24 -25.33 -15.61
C THR A 9 43.01 -24.42 -15.76
N GLY A 10 41.97 -24.86 -16.49
CA GLY A 10 40.81 -24.02 -16.86
C GLY A 10 39.80 -23.73 -15.73
N ASN A 11 39.74 -24.54 -14.67
CA ASN A 11 38.66 -24.43 -13.68
C ASN A 11 38.89 -23.37 -12.60
N THR A 12 40.14 -23.09 -12.21
CA THR A 12 40.40 -22.23 -11.02
C THR A 12 40.15 -20.74 -11.29
N THR A 13 40.34 -20.29 -12.53
CA THR A 13 40.15 -18.88 -12.93
C THR A 13 38.68 -18.48 -13.08
N SER A 14 37.79 -19.42 -13.43
CA SER A 14 36.35 -19.15 -13.56
C SER A 14 35.72 -18.88 -12.20
N HIS A 15 36.04 -19.70 -11.18
CA HIS A 15 35.51 -19.55 -9.83
C HIS A 15 35.91 -18.24 -9.15
N VAL A 16 37.13 -17.74 -9.39
CA VAL A 16 37.60 -16.46 -8.83
C VAL A 16 36.89 -15.26 -9.47
N ARG A 17 36.65 -15.30 -10.79
CA ARG A 17 35.90 -14.25 -11.49
C ARG A 17 34.43 -14.25 -11.05
N LEU A 18 33.83 -15.42 -10.94
CA LEU A 18 32.45 -15.59 -10.47
C LEU A 18 32.24 -15.05 -9.05
N ARG A 19 33.15 -15.37 -8.12
CA ARG A 19 33.10 -14.87 -6.73
C ARG A 19 33.22 -13.35 -6.64
N ARG A 20 34.06 -12.74 -7.49
CA ARG A 20 34.18 -11.27 -7.54
C ARG A 20 32.93 -10.62 -8.09
N ALA A 21 32.38 -11.16 -9.18
CA ALA A 21 31.13 -10.66 -9.76
C ALA A 21 29.98 -10.77 -8.74
N ALA A 22 29.88 -11.90 -8.03
CA ALA A 22 28.90 -12.08 -6.95
C ALA A 22 29.08 -11.04 -5.82
N GLY A 23 30.33 -10.77 -5.40
CA GLY A 23 30.60 -9.75 -4.40
C GLY A 23 30.17 -8.34 -4.82
N PHE A 24 30.40 -7.97 -6.08
CA PHE A 24 29.91 -6.70 -6.62
C PHE A 24 28.38 -6.65 -6.71
N ALA A 25 27.75 -7.73 -7.16
CA ALA A 25 26.31 -7.82 -7.26
C ALA A 25 25.65 -7.71 -5.87
N VAL A 26 26.19 -8.38 -4.85
CA VAL A 26 25.69 -8.31 -3.47
C VAL A 26 25.89 -6.92 -2.88
N GLY A 27 27.08 -6.31 -3.05
CA GLY A 27 27.34 -4.96 -2.55
C GLY A 27 26.46 -3.91 -3.23
N TRP A 28 26.26 -4.03 -4.54
CA TRP A 28 25.32 -3.20 -5.29
C TRP A 28 23.88 -3.38 -4.78
N ALA A 29 23.40 -4.62 -4.69
CA ALA A 29 22.04 -4.93 -4.28
C ALA A 29 21.75 -4.42 -2.85
N ALA A 30 22.73 -4.53 -1.94
CA ALA A 30 22.59 -4.03 -0.57
C ALA A 30 22.42 -2.50 -0.54
N ILE A 31 23.26 -1.75 -1.27
CA ILE A 31 23.15 -0.28 -1.33
C ILE A 31 21.85 0.11 -2.03
N ALA A 32 21.51 -0.58 -3.13
CA ALA A 32 20.30 -0.34 -3.90
C ALA A 32 19.03 -0.54 -3.05
N ALA A 33 18.98 -1.63 -2.29
CA ALA A 33 17.85 -1.94 -1.42
C ALA A 33 17.69 -0.89 -0.31
N VAL A 34 18.79 -0.49 0.35
CA VAL A 34 18.74 0.55 1.39
C VAL A 34 18.31 1.89 0.80
N ALA A 35 18.92 2.31 -0.32
CA ALA A 35 18.58 3.56 -0.97
C ALA A 35 17.13 3.58 -1.46
N GLY A 36 16.68 2.51 -2.13
CA GLY A 36 15.31 2.40 -2.63
C GLY A 36 14.28 2.39 -1.51
N TYR A 37 14.56 1.69 -0.40
CA TYR A 37 13.70 1.71 0.77
C TYR A 37 13.59 3.11 1.41
N LEU A 38 14.71 3.84 1.50
CA LEU A 38 14.69 5.20 2.03
C LEU A 38 13.94 6.19 1.13
N LEU A 39 14.10 6.05 -0.18
CA LEU A 39 13.35 6.83 -1.16
C LEU A 39 11.85 6.53 -1.05
N PHE A 40 11.48 5.24 -1.05
CA PHE A 40 10.09 4.81 -0.88
C PHE A 40 9.45 5.39 0.37
N MET A 41 10.15 5.31 1.50
CA MET A 41 9.66 5.84 2.79
C MET A 41 9.59 7.38 2.85
N ALA A 42 10.21 8.08 1.89
CA ALA A 42 10.16 9.53 1.76
C ALA A 42 9.28 10.00 0.59
N ASP A 43 8.76 9.09 -0.24
CA ASP A 43 7.92 9.43 -1.38
C ASP A 43 6.48 9.72 -0.93
N SER A 44 5.81 10.57 -1.71
CA SER A 44 4.39 10.88 -1.56
C SER A 44 3.79 11.15 -2.93
N ARG A 45 2.57 10.65 -3.15
CA ARG A 45 1.90 10.78 -4.45
C ARG A 45 0.50 11.33 -4.29
N GLN A 46 0.11 12.18 -5.22
CA GLN A 46 -1.27 12.65 -5.34
C GLN A 46 -2.10 11.67 -6.16
N THR A 47 -3.32 11.42 -5.70
CA THR A 47 -4.32 10.61 -6.39
C THR A 47 -5.71 11.11 -6.00
N VAL A 48 -6.75 10.55 -6.58
CA VAL A 48 -8.14 10.81 -6.17
C VAL A 48 -8.64 9.61 -5.39
N ILE A 49 -9.09 9.79 -4.15
CA ILE A 49 -9.72 8.73 -3.35
C ILE A 49 -11.11 9.21 -2.98
N ALA A 50 -12.12 8.41 -3.29
CA ALA A 50 -13.52 8.73 -2.99
C ALA A 50 -13.96 10.14 -3.46
N GLY A 51 -13.45 10.63 -4.60
CA GLY A 51 -13.78 11.94 -5.16
C GLY A 51 -13.03 13.14 -4.56
N HIS A 52 -12.13 12.90 -3.62
CA HIS A 52 -11.22 13.90 -3.07
C HIS A 52 -9.83 13.76 -3.67
N ASP A 53 -9.18 14.90 -3.92
CA ASP A 53 -7.74 14.91 -4.07
C ASP A 53 -7.14 14.41 -2.75
N ALA A 54 -6.27 13.41 -2.82
CA ALA A 54 -5.64 12.81 -1.67
C ALA A 54 -4.13 12.71 -1.90
N THR A 55 -3.35 12.92 -0.84
CA THR A 55 -1.92 12.65 -0.84
C THR A 55 -1.68 11.36 -0.06
N VAL A 56 -0.99 10.42 -0.69
CA VAL A 56 -0.71 9.09 -0.14
C VAL A 56 0.79 8.97 0.10
N SER A 57 1.18 8.53 1.29
CA SER A 57 2.56 8.25 1.67
C SER A 57 2.65 6.95 2.49
N PRO A 58 3.73 6.17 2.36
CA PRO A 58 3.88 4.93 3.10
C PRO A 58 4.35 5.21 4.54
N THR A 59 3.91 4.37 5.48
CA THR A 59 4.30 4.44 6.90
C THR A 59 4.79 3.08 7.41
N ARG A 60 5.19 3.02 8.68
CA ARG A 60 5.68 1.79 9.34
C ARG A 60 4.96 1.49 10.66
N ASP A 61 3.86 2.18 10.91
CA ASP A 61 3.01 1.96 12.07
C ASP A 61 2.08 0.77 11.88
N GLY A 62 1.96 0.24 10.65
CA GLY A 62 1.08 -0.86 10.31
C GLY A 62 -0.39 -0.46 10.23
N TYR A 63 -0.69 0.84 10.15
CA TYR A 63 -2.05 1.36 10.02
C TYR A 63 -2.25 2.06 8.68
N ALA A 64 -3.44 1.90 8.12
CA ALA A 64 -3.96 2.78 7.09
C ALA A 64 -4.68 3.93 7.79
N THR A 65 -4.03 5.09 7.85
CA THR A 65 -4.55 6.31 8.47
C THR A 65 -5.13 7.22 7.40
N VAL A 66 -6.33 7.73 7.64
CA VAL A 66 -7.00 8.72 6.80
C VAL A 66 -7.12 10.02 7.59
N ASP A 67 -6.37 11.03 7.15
CA ASP A 67 -6.43 12.38 7.69
C ASP A 67 -7.53 13.16 6.97
N LEU A 68 -8.58 13.50 7.71
CA LEU A 68 -9.78 14.19 7.21
C LEU A 68 -9.69 15.71 7.42
N GLY A 69 -8.55 16.22 7.90
CA GLY A 69 -8.29 17.63 8.15
C GLY A 69 -8.90 18.15 9.45
N ALA A 70 -9.03 19.48 9.56
CA ALA A 70 -9.29 20.15 10.84
C ALA A 70 -10.71 19.98 11.41
N TYR A 71 -11.67 19.50 10.61
CA TYR A 71 -13.10 19.51 10.97
C TYR A 71 -13.68 18.13 11.25
N LEU A 72 -12.98 17.06 10.89
CA LEU A 72 -13.40 15.69 11.11
C LEU A 72 -12.28 14.94 11.83
N PRO A 73 -12.62 14.01 12.74
CA PRO A 73 -11.60 13.24 13.42
C PRO A 73 -10.92 12.29 12.42
N ASN A 74 -9.60 12.20 12.50
CA ASN A 74 -8.86 11.22 11.71
C ASN A 74 -9.24 9.80 12.12
N VAL A 75 -9.22 8.89 11.16
CA VAL A 75 -9.52 7.47 11.38
C VAL A 75 -8.34 6.62 10.94
N ARG A 76 -8.15 5.47 11.59
CA ARG A 76 -7.14 4.51 11.16
C ARG A 76 -7.63 3.07 11.30
N TYR A 77 -7.09 2.21 10.45
CA TYR A 77 -7.42 0.79 10.40
C TYR A 77 -6.13 -0.06 10.33
N PRO A 78 -6.00 -1.16 11.10
CA PRO A 78 -4.81 -2.00 11.05
C PRO A 78 -4.69 -2.72 9.70
N THR A 79 -3.48 -2.77 9.15
CA THR A 79 -3.20 -3.39 7.84
C THR A 79 -2.76 -4.85 7.92
N ASP A 80 -2.65 -5.41 9.13
CA ASP A 80 -2.03 -6.73 9.42
C ASP A 80 -0.58 -6.88 8.91
N HIS A 81 0.07 -5.75 8.60
CA HIS A 81 1.42 -5.67 8.07
C HIS A 81 2.25 -4.63 8.82
N VAL A 82 3.57 -4.71 8.69
CA VAL A 82 4.50 -3.73 9.30
C VAL A 82 4.44 -2.38 8.56
N LEU A 83 4.10 -2.41 7.27
CA LEU A 83 3.94 -1.21 6.46
C LEU A 83 2.51 -0.72 6.55
N GLY A 84 2.35 0.55 6.87
CA GLY A 84 1.08 1.25 6.82
C GLY A 84 1.04 2.24 5.66
N VAL A 85 0.01 3.08 5.67
CA VAL A 85 -0.18 4.17 4.71
C VAL A 85 -0.85 5.35 5.42
N ASP A 86 -0.37 6.56 5.14
CA ASP A 86 -1.02 7.81 5.53
C ASP A 86 -1.69 8.43 4.29
N ILE A 87 -2.96 8.77 4.44
CA ILE A 87 -3.82 9.28 3.37
C ILE A 87 -4.37 10.62 3.82
N VAL A 88 -3.79 11.71 3.33
CA VAL A 88 -4.25 13.07 3.62
C VAL A 88 -5.30 13.48 2.61
N VAL A 89 -6.54 13.59 3.05
CA VAL A 89 -7.68 13.96 2.20
C VAL A 89 -7.74 15.48 2.06
N GLY A 90 -7.74 15.94 0.81
CA GLY A 90 -7.80 17.33 0.43
C GLY A 90 -9.17 17.76 -0.10
N LYS A 91 -9.14 18.72 -1.03
CA LYS A 91 -10.33 19.34 -1.60
C LYS A 91 -11.19 18.30 -2.34
N THR A 92 -12.51 18.48 -2.28
CA THR A 92 -13.45 17.66 -3.06
C THR A 92 -13.64 18.27 -4.44
N SER A 93 -13.73 17.44 -5.48
CA SER A 93 -13.91 17.86 -6.87
C SER A 93 -15.38 17.89 -7.33
N LEU A 94 -16.32 17.60 -6.43
CA LEU A 94 -17.72 17.34 -6.76
C LEU A 94 -18.65 18.54 -6.51
N GLY A 95 -19.61 18.74 -7.42
CA GLY A 95 -20.41 19.96 -7.54
C GLY A 95 -21.69 20.05 -6.70
N THR A 96 -22.17 18.97 -6.05
CA THR A 96 -23.42 18.99 -5.26
C THR A 96 -23.41 18.08 -4.02
N TYR A 97 -24.01 18.55 -2.91
CA TYR A 97 -24.01 17.89 -1.59
C TYR A 97 -24.82 16.58 -1.49
N GLN A 98 -25.93 16.43 -2.22
CA GLN A 98 -26.78 15.22 -2.14
C GLN A 98 -26.18 14.03 -2.89
N GLY A 99 -25.53 14.25 -4.04
CA GLY A 99 -24.80 13.20 -4.77
C GLY A 99 -23.60 12.68 -3.98
N LEU A 100 -22.99 13.52 -3.14
CA LEU A 100 -21.88 13.17 -2.26
C LEU A 100 -22.26 12.14 -1.19
N LEU A 101 -23.37 12.36 -0.47
CA LEU A 101 -23.80 11.46 0.61
C LEU A 101 -24.14 10.04 0.11
N GLN A 102 -24.82 9.95 -1.03
CA GLN A 102 -25.21 8.67 -1.62
C GLN A 102 -23.97 7.91 -2.16
N ARG A 103 -22.99 8.65 -2.70
CA ARG A 103 -21.69 8.10 -3.14
C ARG A 103 -20.83 7.64 -1.98
N TYR A 104 -20.74 8.38 -0.88
CA TYR A 104 -19.94 7.97 0.28
C TYR A 104 -20.51 6.74 0.99
N ALA A 105 -21.84 6.64 1.10
CA ALA A 105 -22.47 5.45 1.65
C ALA A 105 -22.18 4.19 0.80
N LEU A 106 -22.02 4.38 -0.52
CA LEU A 106 -21.70 3.30 -1.44
C LEU A 106 -20.20 2.94 -1.46
N ILE A 107 -19.32 3.93 -1.53
CA ILE A 107 -17.87 3.71 -1.46
C ILE A 107 -17.50 3.10 -0.11
N GLY A 108 -18.17 3.54 0.96
CA GLY A 108 -18.05 2.94 2.29
C GLY A 108 -18.45 1.47 2.29
N SER A 109 -19.59 1.11 1.66
CA SER A 109 -20.08 -0.28 1.63
C SER A 109 -19.26 -1.23 0.75
N HIS A 110 -18.51 -0.71 -0.22
CA HIS A 110 -17.68 -1.51 -1.13
C HIS A 110 -16.31 -0.84 -1.36
N PRO A 111 -15.43 -0.82 -0.34
CA PRO A 111 -14.19 -0.04 -0.37
C PRO A 111 -13.10 -0.64 -1.27
N GLN A 112 -13.27 -1.85 -1.78
CA GLN A 112 -12.23 -2.62 -2.47
C GLN A 112 -11.62 -1.88 -3.66
N GLY A 113 -12.44 -1.11 -4.41
CA GLY A 113 -11.93 -0.30 -5.52
C GLY A 113 -10.93 0.78 -5.09
N GLU A 114 -11.16 1.41 -3.93
CA GLU A 114 -10.26 2.42 -3.36
C GLU A 114 -9.03 1.75 -2.74
N VAL A 115 -9.20 0.59 -2.08
CA VAL A 115 -8.09 -0.22 -1.55
C VAL A 115 -7.15 -0.63 -2.69
N ASP A 116 -7.67 -1.22 -3.77
CA ASP A 116 -6.88 -1.62 -4.93
C ASP A 116 -6.15 -0.44 -5.58
N LYS A 117 -6.76 0.75 -5.55
CA LYS A 117 -6.15 1.96 -6.08
C LYS A 117 -4.96 2.40 -5.23
N VAL A 118 -5.11 2.43 -3.91
CA VAL A 118 -4.01 2.77 -2.98
C VAL A 118 -2.91 1.71 -3.04
N THR A 119 -3.26 0.42 -3.04
CA THR A 119 -2.29 -0.68 -3.15
C THR A 119 -1.48 -0.60 -4.43
N ARG A 120 -2.12 -0.34 -5.58
CA ARG A 120 -1.41 -0.14 -6.84
C ARG A 120 -0.48 1.06 -6.78
N LEU A 121 -0.95 2.19 -6.25
CA LEU A 121 -0.13 3.39 -6.11
C LEU A 121 1.12 3.13 -5.26
N LEU A 122 0.97 2.46 -4.11
CA LEU A 122 2.10 2.09 -3.25
C LEU A 122 3.05 1.10 -3.93
N THR A 123 2.52 0.16 -4.73
CA THR A 123 3.33 -0.77 -5.51
C THR A 123 4.13 -0.03 -6.59
N ASP A 124 3.50 0.92 -7.29
CA ASP A 124 4.15 1.73 -8.32
C ASP A 124 5.25 2.61 -7.74
N MET A 125 5.00 3.22 -6.56
CA MET A 125 6.02 3.95 -5.80
C MET A 125 7.19 3.04 -5.44
N LEU A 126 6.91 1.87 -4.86
CA LEU A 126 7.94 0.90 -4.48
C LEU A 126 8.81 0.47 -5.67
N ILE A 127 8.19 0.18 -6.83
CA ILE A 127 8.91 -0.20 -8.05
C ILE A 127 9.74 0.98 -8.56
N SER A 128 9.15 2.17 -8.65
CA SER A 128 9.85 3.39 -9.07
C SER A 128 11.09 3.66 -8.20
N ASP A 129 10.93 3.61 -6.89
CA ASP A 129 11.99 3.94 -5.94
C ASP A 129 13.03 2.82 -5.82
N ALA A 130 12.64 1.56 -6.04
CA ALA A 130 13.59 0.47 -6.22
C ALA A 130 14.48 0.70 -7.46
N VAL A 131 13.91 1.21 -8.56
CA VAL A 131 14.68 1.56 -9.77
C VAL A 131 15.65 2.71 -9.47
N TYR A 132 15.21 3.79 -8.84
CA TYR A 132 16.10 4.89 -8.44
C TYR A 132 17.18 4.43 -7.45
N GLY A 133 16.81 3.61 -6.46
CA GLY A 133 17.74 2.97 -5.54
C GLY A 133 18.79 2.13 -6.28
N SER A 134 18.39 1.39 -7.32
CA SER A 134 19.31 0.58 -8.13
C SER A 134 20.37 1.42 -8.86
N VAL A 135 19.98 2.62 -9.34
CA VAL A 135 20.89 3.59 -9.97
C VAL A 135 21.86 4.15 -8.94
N ILE A 136 21.37 4.56 -7.76
CA ILE A 136 22.23 5.02 -6.65
C ILE A 136 23.17 3.91 -6.20
N GLY A 137 22.70 2.66 -6.15
CA GLY A 137 23.47 1.49 -5.78
C GLY A 137 24.73 1.28 -6.64
N LEU A 138 24.72 1.73 -7.90
CA LEU A 138 25.89 1.64 -8.79
C LEU A 138 27.09 2.44 -8.26
N ALA A 139 26.87 3.42 -7.40
CA ALA A 139 27.94 4.18 -6.75
C ALA A 139 28.92 3.28 -5.97
N GLY A 140 28.44 2.19 -5.36
CA GLY A 140 29.29 1.27 -4.60
C GLY A 140 30.34 0.56 -5.47
N PRO A 141 29.92 -0.21 -6.49
CA PRO A 141 30.83 -0.81 -7.46
C PRO A 141 31.73 0.22 -8.16
N LEU A 142 31.18 1.38 -8.57
CA LEU A 142 31.93 2.43 -9.24
C LEU A 142 33.03 3.00 -8.33
N ALA A 143 32.71 3.34 -7.08
CA ALA A 143 33.69 3.82 -6.10
C ALA A 143 34.80 2.78 -5.90
N TRP A 144 34.43 1.51 -5.78
CA TRP A 144 35.41 0.43 -5.66
C TRP A 144 36.30 0.31 -6.90
N ILE A 145 35.72 0.46 -8.11
CA ILE A 145 36.45 0.52 -9.38
C ILE A 145 37.48 1.66 -9.35
N VAL A 146 37.05 2.87 -8.99
CA VAL A 146 37.88 4.09 -8.93
C VAL A 146 39.04 3.98 -7.94
N VAL A 147 38.86 3.34 -6.77
CA VAL A 147 39.93 3.14 -5.76
C VAL A 147 41.17 2.44 -6.36
N GLY A 148 40.98 1.59 -7.38
CA GLY A 148 42.08 0.96 -8.12
C GLY A 148 42.80 -0.19 -7.38
N PRO A 149 43.51 -1.06 -8.12
CA PRO A 149 44.03 -2.33 -7.58
C PRO A 149 45.19 -2.21 -6.58
N ARG A 150 45.85 -1.05 -6.52
CA ARG A 150 46.97 -0.78 -5.61
C ARG A 150 46.48 -0.38 -4.21
N ARG A 151 45.62 0.65 -4.11
CA ARG A 151 44.96 1.05 -2.86
C ARG A 151 44.07 -0.05 -2.28
N ARG A 152 43.39 -0.85 -3.12
CA ARG A 152 42.64 -2.03 -2.64
C ARG A 152 43.53 -3.02 -1.87
N ARG A 153 44.75 -3.27 -2.33
CA ARG A 153 45.70 -4.18 -1.66
C ARG A 153 46.23 -3.59 -0.36
N GLU A 154 46.41 -2.27 -0.29
CA GLU A 154 46.79 -1.56 0.94
C GLU A 154 45.66 -1.57 1.98
N LEU A 155 44.42 -1.32 1.55
CA LEU A 155 43.22 -1.44 2.40
C LEU A 155 43.01 -2.88 2.90
N LEU A 156 43.13 -3.88 2.02
CA LEU A 156 42.99 -5.29 2.41
C LEU A 156 44.11 -5.78 3.35
N ARG A 157 45.33 -5.24 3.23
CA ARG A 157 46.44 -5.57 4.14
C ARG A 157 46.28 -4.95 5.53
N SER A 158 45.54 -3.86 5.64
CA SER A 158 45.27 -3.17 6.91
C SER A 158 43.96 -3.63 7.59
N LEU A 159 43.20 -4.51 6.92
CA LEU A 159 41.97 -5.13 7.41
C LEU A 159 42.30 -6.39 8.24
N THR A 160 42.41 -6.22 9.55
CA THR A 160 42.35 -7.33 10.51
C THR A 160 40.90 -7.86 10.62
N PRO A 161 40.68 -9.14 10.99
CA PRO A 161 39.33 -9.69 11.12
C PRO A 161 38.44 -8.87 12.06
N ARG A 162 39.01 -8.29 13.13
CA ARG A 162 38.32 -7.33 14.01
C ARG A 162 37.86 -6.06 13.29
N ARG A 163 38.69 -5.49 12.40
CA ARG A 163 38.36 -4.28 11.64
C ARG A 163 37.31 -4.53 10.57
N ILE A 164 37.31 -5.73 9.97
CA ILE A 164 36.23 -6.15 9.06
C ILE A 164 34.92 -6.21 9.83
N VAL A 165 34.88 -6.93 10.96
CA VAL A 165 33.66 -7.02 11.80
C VAL A 165 33.18 -5.62 12.21
N LEU A 166 34.07 -4.73 12.65
CA LEU A 166 33.76 -3.36 13.02
C LEU A 166 33.25 -2.50 11.86
N ALA A 167 33.85 -2.63 10.67
CA ALA A 167 33.41 -1.86 9.49
C ALA A 167 32.05 -2.36 8.99
N THR A 168 31.86 -3.68 8.94
CA THR A 168 30.57 -4.27 8.55
C THR A 168 29.50 -3.96 9.59
N SER A 169 29.81 -4.01 10.89
CA SER A 169 28.89 -3.63 11.94
C SER A 169 28.59 -2.14 11.92
N ALA A 170 29.58 -1.27 11.65
CA ALA A 170 29.35 0.16 11.50
C ALA A 170 28.48 0.50 10.28
N VAL A 171 28.65 -0.21 9.16
CA VAL A 171 27.78 -0.08 7.98
C VAL A 171 26.38 -0.60 8.27
N LEU A 172 26.23 -1.73 8.97
CA LEU A 172 24.94 -2.25 9.41
C LEU A 172 24.25 -1.29 10.37
N VAL A 173 24.98 -0.77 11.37
CA VAL A 173 24.48 0.22 12.32
C VAL A 173 24.14 1.51 11.58
N ALA A 174 24.96 1.98 10.64
CA ALA A 174 24.63 3.15 9.83
C ALA A 174 23.40 2.89 8.95
N ALA A 175 23.25 1.71 8.36
CA ALA A 175 22.05 1.34 7.61
C ALA A 175 20.81 1.34 8.51
N VAL A 176 20.88 0.72 9.69
CA VAL A 176 19.81 0.72 10.70
C VAL A 176 19.51 2.13 11.20
N VAL A 177 20.54 2.92 11.48
CA VAL A 177 20.38 4.31 11.94
C VAL A 177 19.83 5.17 10.82
N ILE A 178 20.23 5.02 9.56
CA ILE A 178 19.69 5.81 8.45
C ILE A 178 18.25 5.38 8.15
N THR A 179 17.91 4.10 8.24
CA THR A 179 16.52 3.65 8.11
C THR A 179 15.65 4.11 9.27
N TRP A 180 16.20 4.31 10.47
CA TRP A 180 15.48 4.72 11.67
C TRP A 180 15.52 6.25 11.96
N ALA A 181 16.54 6.97 11.47
CA ALA A 181 16.77 8.39 11.71
C ALA A 181 15.74 9.37 11.12
N PRO A 182 15.07 9.12 9.98
CA PRO A 182 14.03 10.04 9.51
C PRO A 182 12.89 10.23 10.53
N PHE A 183 12.75 9.33 11.51
CA PHE A 183 11.76 9.40 12.58
C PHE A 183 12.17 10.25 13.80
N VAL A 184 13.46 10.65 13.92
CA VAL A 184 13.92 11.50 15.05
C VAL A 184 13.88 12.99 14.70
N ARG A 185 13.85 13.35 13.40
CA ARG A 185 13.91 14.74 12.93
C ARG A 185 12.70 15.20 12.13
N GLY A 186 11.75 14.32 11.82
CA GLY A 186 10.58 14.63 11.00
C GLY A 186 9.28 14.54 11.78
N SER A 187 9.07 15.42 12.77
CA SER A 187 7.73 15.69 13.31
C SER A 187 7.27 17.12 13.03
N ASP A 188 7.79 17.75 11.97
CA ASP A 188 7.28 19.03 11.44
C ASP A 188 6.05 18.81 10.56
N SER A 189 5.09 18.04 11.07
CA SER A 189 3.69 18.29 10.78
C SER A 189 3.15 19.00 12.01
N THR A 190 2.63 20.20 11.84
CA THR A 190 1.90 21.00 12.84
C THR A 190 0.63 20.31 13.31
N THR A 191 0.72 19.08 13.82
CA THR A 191 -0.43 18.28 14.24
C THR A 191 -0.50 18.27 15.75
N VAL A 192 -1.56 18.91 16.26
CA VAL A 192 -2.11 18.76 17.61
C VAL A 192 -2.03 17.28 18.01
N ALA A 193 -1.50 17.00 19.20
CA ALA A 193 -1.21 15.68 19.75
C ALA A 193 -2.08 14.53 19.14
N LYS A 194 -1.46 13.72 18.27
CA LYS A 194 -2.04 12.49 17.67
C LYS A 194 -2.14 11.33 18.68
N ASP A 195 -2.21 11.62 19.98
CA ASP A 195 -1.84 10.65 21.03
C ASP A 195 -2.99 9.89 21.69
N SER A 196 -4.25 10.15 21.31
CA SER A 196 -5.40 9.38 21.83
C SER A 196 -6.18 8.76 20.68
N TRP A 197 -5.66 7.65 20.16
CA TRP A 197 -6.45 6.76 19.32
C TRP A 197 -7.31 5.88 20.20
N GLU A 198 -8.61 5.88 19.94
CA GLU A 198 -9.57 5.10 20.68
C GLU A 198 -10.40 4.23 19.72
N PRO A 199 -10.74 2.99 20.11
CA PRO A 199 -11.59 2.13 19.30
C PRO A 199 -12.93 2.81 19.00
N VAL A 200 -13.47 2.62 17.79
CA VAL A 200 -14.78 3.18 17.40
C VAL A 200 -15.90 2.80 18.39
N THR A 201 -15.78 1.65 19.03
CA THR A 201 -16.73 1.15 20.04
C THR A 201 -16.76 1.99 21.33
N SER A 202 -15.70 2.74 21.67
CA SER A 202 -15.74 3.65 22.82
C SER A 202 -16.64 4.86 22.56
N PHE A 203 -16.76 5.27 21.30
CA PHE A 203 -17.56 6.43 20.89
C PHE A 203 -19.00 6.07 20.57
N LEU A 204 -19.29 4.83 20.16
CA LEU A 204 -20.61 4.37 19.76
C LEU A 204 -21.02 3.09 20.52
N PRO A 205 -21.27 3.17 21.84
CA PRO A 205 -21.59 1.99 22.65
C PRO A 205 -22.95 1.36 22.30
N GLU A 206 -23.90 2.14 21.79
CA GLU A 206 -25.26 1.71 21.49
C GLU A 206 -25.49 1.33 20.01
N THR A 207 -24.50 1.56 19.15
CA THR A 207 -24.61 1.32 17.70
C THR A 207 -24.04 -0.05 17.36
N PRO A 208 -24.79 -0.94 16.67
CA PRO A 208 -24.25 -2.23 16.24
C PRO A 208 -23.18 -2.02 15.17
N ILE A 209 -21.92 -2.25 15.53
CA ILE A 209 -20.76 -2.11 14.64
C ILE A 209 -20.46 -3.47 13.98
N PRO A 210 -20.40 -3.55 12.63
CA PRO A 210 -19.99 -4.76 11.91
C PRO A 210 -18.61 -5.25 12.35
N ASP A 211 -18.40 -6.56 12.32
CA ASP A 211 -17.15 -7.19 12.77
C ASP A 211 -15.93 -6.64 12.02
N GLU A 212 -16.11 -6.33 10.74
CA GLU A 212 -15.09 -5.77 9.86
C GLU A 212 -14.65 -4.36 10.28
N ALA A 213 -15.55 -3.58 10.89
CA ALA A 213 -15.31 -2.21 11.33
C ALA A 213 -14.87 -2.10 12.80
N ARG A 214 -14.92 -3.19 13.57
CA ARG A 214 -14.50 -3.18 15.00
C ARG A 214 -13.05 -2.77 15.24
N PRO A 215 -12.06 -3.11 14.38
CA PRO A 215 -10.69 -2.68 14.55
C PRO A 215 -10.45 -1.20 14.21
N LEU A 216 -11.46 -0.48 13.73
CA LEU A 216 -11.36 0.93 13.38
C LEU A 216 -11.11 1.78 14.64
N GLU A 217 -10.14 2.68 14.54
CA GLU A 217 -9.81 3.64 15.60
C GLU A 217 -10.04 5.08 15.13
N ILE A 218 -10.46 5.93 16.06
CA ILE A 218 -10.78 7.33 15.83
C ILE A 218 -9.90 8.19 16.73
N GLN A 219 -9.42 9.31 16.21
CA GLN A 219 -8.65 10.28 16.99
C GLN A 219 -9.56 11.03 17.99
N GLY A 220 -9.38 10.78 19.29
CA GLY A 220 -10.25 11.26 20.36
C GLY A 220 -10.23 12.77 20.61
N GLY A 221 -9.16 13.48 20.21
CA GLY A 221 -8.95 14.90 20.54
C GLY A 221 -9.97 15.91 19.98
N LEU A 222 -10.85 15.50 19.06
CA LEU A 222 -11.84 16.36 18.40
C LEU A 222 -13.29 15.88 18.56
N VAL A 223 -13.53 14.84 19.38
CA VAL A 223 -14.86 14.22 19.44
C VAL A 223 -15.81 15.01 20.35
N THR A 224 -16.74 15.74 19.73
CA THR A 224 -17.87 16.39 20.40
C THR A 224 -19.16 15.57 20.25
N SER A 225 -20.20 15.86 21.03
CA SER A 225 -21.53 15.23 20.86
C SER A 225 -22.16 15.48 19.47
N GLY A 226 -21.76 16.55 18.79
CA GLY A 226 -22.11 16.77 17.37
C GLY A 226 -21.40 15.79 16.44
N THR A 227 -20.12 15.52 16.70
CA THR A 227 -19.30 14.58 15.93
C THR A 227 -19.79 13.14 16.12
N GLN A 228 -20.15 12.76 17.34
CA GLN A 228 -20.72 11.44 17.64
C GLN A 228 -22.00 11.16 16.82
N ARG A 229 -22.90 12.14 16.71
CA ARG A 229 -24.11 12.03 15.88
C ARG A 229 -23.81 11.89 14.38
N LEU A 230 -22.76 12.56 13.89
CA LEU A 230 -22.34 12.43 12.49
C LEU A 230 -21.81 11.04 12.20
N ILE A 231 -20.97 10.50 13.09
CA ILE A 231 -20.41 9.14 12.96
C ILE A 231 -21.54 8.10 13.04
N ASP A 232 -22.45 8.22 14.01
CA ASP A 232 -23.62 7.33 14.14
C ASP A 232 -24.50 7.36 12.87
N SER A 233 -24.78 8.55 12.35
CA SER A 233 -25.51 8.70 11.09
C SER A 233 -24.80 8.05 9.90
N ALA A 234 -23.46 8.07 9.87
CA ALA A 234 -22.69 7.44 8.81
C ALA A 234 -22.78 5.90 8.88
N PHE A 235 -22.69 5.31 10.08
CA PHE A 235 -22.87 3.86 10.27
C PHE A 235 -24.28 3.40 9.92
N ASN A 236 -25.30 4.16 10.32
CA ASN A 236 -26.69 3.85 9.97
C ASN A 236 -26.91 3.92 8.44
N ALA A 237 -26.38 4.96 7.78
CA ALA A 237 -26.42 5.07 6.33
C ALA A 237 -25.71 3.90 5.62
N TYR A 238 -24.55 3.49 6.13
CA TYR A 238 -23.81 2.33 5.65
C TYR A 238 -24.63 1.03 5.76
N GLN A 239 -25.22 0.78 6.94
CA GLN A 239 -26.01 -0.43 7.17
C GLN A 239 -27.29 -0.45 6.32
N THR A 240 -27.93 0.71 6.17
CA THR A 240 -29.09 0.89 5.29
C THR A 240 -28.72 0.60 3.83
N SER A 241 -27.56 1.07 3.39
CA SER A 241 -27.03 0.82 2.04
C SER A 241 -26.77 -0.67 1.78
N LEU A 242 -26.10 -1.37 2.70
CA LEU A 242 -25.88 -2.82 2.59
C LEU A 242 -27.20 -3.59 2.47
N THR A 243 -28.14 -3.32 3.38
CA THR A 243 -29.44 -3.98 3.39
C THR A 243 -30.20 -3.73 2.09
N PHE A 244 -30.12 -2.51 1.54
CA PHE A 244 -30.76 -2.16 0.28
C PHE A 244 -30.22 -2.97 -0.91
N TYR A 245 -28.90 -3.08 -1.07
CA TYR A 245 -28.31 -3.84 -2.18
C TYR A 245 -28.47 -5.36 -2.02
N ASP A 246 -28.42 -5.87 -0.79
CA ASP A 246 -28.72 -7.28 -0.50
C ASP A 246 -30.19 -7.61 -0.81
N ASP A 247 -31.12 -6.72 -0.47
CA ASP A 247 -32.53 -6.85 -0.84
C ASP A 247 -32.74 -6.85 -2.36
N LEU A 248 -32.08 -5.93 -3.07
CA LEU A 248 -32.14 -5.88 -4.53
C LEU A 248 -31.58 -7.15 -5.18
N THR A 249 -30.45 -7.66 -4.67
CA THR A 249 -29.83 -8.90 -5.16
C THR A 249 -30.75 -10.09 -4.95
N ARG A 250 -31.40 -10.20 -3.77
CA ARG A 250 -32.38 -11.26 -3.50
C ARG A 250 -33.60 -11.15 -4.41
N ARG A 251 -34.15 -9.95 -4.59
CA ARG A 251 -35.30 -9.73 -5.49
C ARG A 251 -34.96 -9.97 -6.96
N ALA A 252 -33.70 -9.78 -7.37
CA ALA A 252 -33.28 -10.10 -8.72
C ALA A 252 -33.43 -11.61 -9.04
N ALA A 253 -33.25 -12.48 -8.06
CA ALA A 253 -33.48 -13.92 -8.24
C ALA A 253 -34.95 -14.24 -8.56
N ASP A 254 -35.89 -13.45 -8.05
CA ASP A 254 -37.33 -13.58 -8.33
C ASP A 254 -37.71 -13.21 -9.77
N LEU A 255 -36.77 -12.63 -10.54
CA LEU A 255 -36.99 -12.26 -11.95
C LEU A 255 -36.86 -13.44 -12.92
N THR A 256 -36.33 -14.60 -12.49
CA THR A 256 -36.07 -15.77 -13.35
C THR A 256 -37.30 -16.20 -14.18
N GLY A 257 -38.52 -16.05 -13.62
CA GLY A 257 -39.77 -16.36 -14.30
C GLY A 257 -40.40 -15.21 -15.10
N GLN A 258 -39.83 -14.01 -15.02
CA GLN A 258 -40.32 -12.79 -15.68
C GLN A 258 -39.43 -12.39 -16.86
N LEU A 259 -38.17 -12.81 -16.85
CA LEU A 259 -37.21 -12.57 -17.91
C LEU A 259 -37.36 -13.60 -19.04
N ARG A 260 -37.15 -13.16 -20.28
CA ARG A 260 -37.05 -14.06 -21.42
C ARG A 260 -35.80 -14.92 -21.23
N GLN A 261 -35.98 -16.24 -21.26
CA GLN A 261 -34.88 -17.18 -21.24
C GLN A 261 -34.28 -17.37 -22.64
N PRO A 262 -32.95 -17.45 -22.77
CA PRO A 262 -32.29 -17.69 -24.05
C PRO A 262 -32.60 -19.09 -24.57
N ARG A 263 -32.68 -19.21 -25.90
CA ARG A 263 -32.66 -20.51 -26.56
C ARG A 263 -31.25 -21.12 -26.53
N PRO A 264 -31.09 -22.43 -26.76
CA PRO A 264 -29.78 -23.09 -26.73
C PRO A 264 -28.73 -22.50 -27.69
N ASP A 265 -29.18 -21.80 -28.74
CA ASP A 265 -28.34 -21.15 -29.75
C ASP A 265 -28.14 -19.63 -29.51
N GLU A 266 -28.76 -19.07 -28.45
CA GLU A 266 -28.69 -17.64 -28.14
C GLU A 266 -27.64 -17.36 -27.07
N THR A 267 -26.81 -16.34 -27.29
CA THR A 267 -25.87 -15.81 -26.29
C THR A 267 -26.45 -14.53 -25.70
N VAL A 268 -26.48 -14.44 -24.37
CA VAL A 268 -26.95 -13.26 -23.65
C VAL A 268 -25.75 -12.59 -23.02
N ALA A 269 -25.57 -11.30 -23.34
CA ALA A 269 -24.53 -10.47 -22.76
C ALA A 269 -25.14 -9.49 -21.75
N LEU A 270 -24.49 -9.32 -20.60
CA LEU A 270 -24.86 -8.30 -19.63
C LEU A 270 -23.98 -7.06 -19.82
N LEU A 271 -24.60 -5.94 -20.24
CA LEU A 271 -23.94 -4.64 -20.30
C LEU A 271 -24.26 -3.83 -19.04
N VAL A 272 -23.25 -3.56 -18.22
CA VAL A 272 -23.35 -2.64 -17.08
C VAL A 272 -22.75 -1.29 -17.49
N ALA A 273 -23.61 -0.28 -17.59
CA ALA A 273 -23.21 1.10 -17.83
C ALA A 273 -23.17 1.88 -16.51
N ASP A 274 -22.43 3.00 -16.50
CA ASP A 274 -22.37 3.94 -15.37
C ASP A 274 -21.88 3.34 -14.03
N ARG A 275 -21.00 2.33 -14.13
CA ARG A 275 -20.41 1.65 -12.96
C ARG A 275 -19.61 2.59 -12.04
N HIS A 276 -19.13 3.72 -12.55
CA HIS A 276 -18.13 4.54 -11.86
C HIS A 276 -18.59 5.08 -10.51
N ASP A 277 -19.91 5.26 -10.31
CA ASP A 277 -20.53 5.76 -9.08
C ASP A 277 -21.53 4.77 -8.48
N ASN A 278 -21.60 3.53 -8.99
CA ASN A 278 -22.61 2.55 -8.55
C ASN A 278 -22.10 1.11 -8.41
N VAL A 279 -20.92 0.92 -7.82
CA VAL A 279 -20.31 -0.40 -7.60
C VAL A 279 -21.20 -1.38 -6.81
N GLY A 280 -22.06 -0.91 -5.91
CA GLY A 280 -23.03 -1.76 -5.19
C GLY A 280 -24.08 -2.42 -6.10
N MET A 281 -24.21 -1.97 -7.35
CA MET A 281 -25.00 -2.66 -8.36
C MET A 281 -24.30 -3.85 -8.98
N ASP A 282 -23.00 -4.10 -8.73
CA ASP A 282 -22.30 -5.25 -9.34
C ASP A 282 -22.93 -6.60 -8.92
N PRO A 283 -23.19 -6.87 -7.62
CA PRO A 283 -23.88 -8.10 -7.21
C PRO A 283 -25.31 -8.17 -7.76
N VAL A 284 -26.03 -7.04 -7.79
CA VAL A 284 -27.40 -6.95 -8.31
C VAL A 284 -27.42 -7.25 -9.81
N ALA A 285 -26.54 -6.61 -10.58
CA ALA A 285 -26.43 -6.79 -12.02
C ALA A 285 -26.02 -8.21 -12.35
N ARG A 286 -25.08 -8.80 -11.59
CA ARG A 286 -24.75 -10.22 -11.72
C ARG A 286 -25.95 -11.11 -11.48
N ALA A 287 -26.71 -10.91 -10.41
CA ALA A 287 -27.91 -11.69 -10.12
C ALA A 287 -28.99 -11.54 -11.20
N ILE A 288 -29.17 -10.34 -11.77
CA ILE A 288 -30.07 -10.12 -12.91
C ILE A 288 -29.57 -10.86 -14.16
N GLY A 289 -28.25 -10.79 -14.42
CA GLY A 289 -27.61 -11.52 -15.52
C GLY A 289 -27.81 -13.03 -15.40
N ASP A 290 -27.54 -13.58 -14.22
CA ASP A 290 -27.72 -15.00 -13.92
C ASP A 290 -29.20 -15.42 -14.09
N ALA A 291 -30.15 -14.62 -13.61
CA ALA A 291 -31.59 -14.86 -13.78
C ALA A 291 -32.05 -14.80 -15.26
N GLY A 292 -31.37 -13.98 -16.08
CA GLY A 292 -31.60 -13.84 -17.51
C GLY A 292 -30.80 -14.81 -18.40
N GLY A 293 -29.99 -15.70 -17.81
CA GLY A 293 -29.14 -16.63 -18.55
C GLY A 293 -27.97 -15.97 -19.27
N ALA A 294 -27.44 -14.86 -18.75
CA ALA A 294 -26.24 -14.21 -19.26
C ALA A 294 -25.04 -15.15 -19.19
N THR A 295 -24.31 -15.25 -20.30
CA THR A 295 -23.12 -16.09 -20.42
C THR A 295 -21.85 -15.28 -20.67
N VAL A 296 -21.98 -13.96 -20.91
CA VAL A 296 -20.88 -13.01 -21.16
C VAL A 296 -21.15 -11.66 -20.50
#